data_AF-A0A4V2RZI0-F1
#
_entry.id   AF-A0A4V2RZI0-F1
#
_cell.length_a   1.000
_cell.length_b   1.000
_cell.length_c   1.000
_cell.angle_alpha   90.00
_cell.angle_beta   90.00
_cell.angle_gamma   90.00
#
_symmetry.space_group_name_H-M   'P 1'
#
loop_
_entity.id
_entity.type
_entity.pdbx_description
1 polymer ?
#
loop_
_entity_poly.entity_id
_entity_poly.type
_entity_poly.pdbx_seq_one_letter_code
_entity_poly.pdbx_strand_id
1 'polypeptide(L)'
;MAPYLAAVRNYWALLPAIAVIIGLILLYAIPTLINPQWTSSILALFRQFPEDAEPAPDQAHGQAQGQAQNQAQNQAQHQAQSQAPGQAQQQGEQAQRPAGILGPQQIKSRRMLAGVLVAAAVGLFGFNVSLNREANACYQAAKAWGASDGKPAEDPCINMIYGSFFGDGQGEANEDTQQPVKAYQVVHKKKPTYLRWIQNAPKYDEADLLVGTGLSCNLDLRIMEEEDKVVVLVDANQPCPNEDNVSLTAFKLKKPLGDRQVVTVDDKPMERINPDVDSWPTVVKKLITGG
;
A
#
# COMPACT_ATOMS: atom_id res chain seq x y z
N MET A 1 -5.98 0.10 -17.98
CA MET A 1 -5.18 1.23 -17.45
C MET A 1 -4.37 0.78 -16.21
N ALA A 2 -3.47 -0.21 -16.35
CA ALA A 2 -2.78 -0.84 -15.21
C ALA A 2 -1.23 -0.74 -15.12
N PRO A 3 -0.48 -0.03 -15.98
CA PRO A 3 0.99 -0.10 -15.91
C PRO A 3 1.62 0.70 -14.75
N TYR A 4 0.89 1.60 -14.10
CA TYR A 4 1.46 2.52 -13.11
C TYR A 4 1.55 1.97 -11.68
N LEU A 5 0.98 0.79 -11.38
CA LEU A 5 1.07 0.21 -10.04
C LEU A 5 2.24 -0.76 -9.87
N ALA A 6 2.85 -1.27 -10.94
CA ALA A 6 3.98 -2.19 -10.84
C ALA A 6 5.17 -1.59 -10.06
N ALA A 7 5.52 -0.33 -10.33
CA ALA A 7 6.61 0.36 -9.63
C ALA A 7 6.31 0.64 -8.14
N VAL A 8 5.03 0.65 -7.75
CA VAL A 8 4.62 0.83 -6.35
C VAL A 8 4.63 -0.51 -5.60
N ARG A 9 4.74 -1.65 -6.29
CA ARG A 9 4.50 -2.99 -5.72
C ARG A 9 5.68 -3.70 -5.09
N ASN A 10 6.88 -3.15 -5.18
CA ASN A 10 8.03 -3.62 -4.39
C ASN A 10 7.97 -3.06 -2.94
N TYR A 11 6.88 -3.40 -2.22
CA TYR A 11 6.54 -2.83 -0.92
C TYR A 11 7.54 -3.20 0.18
N TRP A 12 8.22 -4.34 0.06
CA TRP A 12 9.24 -4.76 1.01
C TRP A 12 10.44 -3.81 1.03
N ALA A 13 10.81 -3.23 -0.13
CA ALA A 13 11.88 -2.25 -0.20
C ALA A 13 11.53 -0.91 0.47
N LEU A 14 10.23 -0.57 0.53
CA LEU A 14 9.76 0.70 1.11
C LEU A 14 9.53 0.62 2.63
N LEU A 15 9.33 -0.58 3.20
CA LEU A 15 9.09 -0.78 4.63
C LEU A 15 10.13 -0.09 5.53
N PRO A 16 11.46 -0.19 5.28
CA PRO A 16 12.45 0.50 6.10
C PRO A 16 12.30 2.02 6.05
N ALA A 17 12.08 2.59 4.86
CA ALA A 17 11.90 4.02 4.69
C ALA A 17 10.62 4.52 5.38
N ILE A 18 9.52 3.77 5.26
CA ILE A 18 8.25 4.08 5.94
C ILE A 18 8.41 3.99 7.46
N ALA A 19 9.11 2.97 7.97
CA ALA A 19 9.38 2.84 9.40
C ALA A 19 10.17 4.05 9.94
N VAL A 20 11.17 4.53 9.19
CA VAL A 20 11.90 5.75 9.53
C VAL A 20 10.99 6.97 9.52
N ILE A 21 10.16 7.16 8.48
CA ILE A 21 9.21 8.28 8.39
C ILE A 21 8.23 8.27 9.57
N ILE A 22 7.63 7.11 9.87
CA ILE A 22 6.71 6.96 11.01
C ILE A 22 7.45 7.26 12.32
N GLY A 23 8.66 6.75 12.49
CA GLY A 23 9.50 7.03 13.66
C GLY A 23 9.73 8.53 13.85
N LEU A 24 10.11 9.24 12.78
CA LEU A 24 10.29 10.70 12.81
C LEU A 24 8.99 11.45 13.12
N ILE A 25 7.86 11.02 12.53
CA ILE A 25 6.54 11.60 12.80
C ILE A 25 6.18 11.42 14.27
N LEU A 26 6.33 10.22 14.84
CA LEU A 26 6.02 9.95 16.24
C LEU A 26 6.94 10.72 17.18
N LEU A 27 8.23 10.79 16.87
CA LEU A 27 9.23 11.55 17.63
C LEU A 27 8.91 13.06 17.65
N TYR A 28 8.36 13.60 16.57
CA TYR A 28 7.88 14.99 16.54
C TYR A 28 6.51 15.17 17.22
N ALA A 29 5.54 14.31 16.90
CA ALA A 29 4.14 14.51 17.25
C ALA A 29 3.85 14.22 18.73
N ILE A 30 4.45 13.17 19.32
CA ILE A 30 4.19 12.79 20.71
C ILE A 30 4.62 13.91 21.68
N PRO A 31 5.85 14.46 21.60
CA PRO A 31 6.23 15.59 22.44
C PRO A 31 5.39 16.84 22.16
N THR A 32 5.01 17.09 20.90
CA THR A 32 4.19 18.26 20.54
C THR A 32 2.77 18.19 21.12
N LEU A 33 2.19 16.99 21.20
CA LEU A 33 0.88 16.76 21.81
C LEU A 33 0.94 16.93 23.34
N ILE A 34 1.95 16.34 23.98
CA ILE A 34 2.15 16.36 25.44
C ILE A 34 2.56 17.76 25.92
N ASN A 35 3.62 18.33 25.34
CA ASN A 35 4.14 19.66 25.67
C ASN A 35 4.63 20.41 24.41
N PRO A 36 3.80 21.27 23.81
CA PRO A 36 4.13 21.97 22.56
C PRO A 36 5.28 22.97 22.71
N GLN A 37 5.66 23.36 23.94
CA GLN A 37 6.77 24.31 24.14
C GLN A 37 8.14 23.65 23.95
N TRP A 38 8.26 22.34 24.17
CA TRP A 38 9.52 21.60 24.06
C TRP A 38 10.12 21.67 22.63
N THR A 39 9.27 21.62 21.61
CA THR A 39 9.71 21.75 20.21
C THR A 39 10.22 23.14 19.85
N SER A 40 9.72 24.18 20.53
CA SER A 40 10.17 25.56 20.30
C SER A 40 11.56 25.80 20.88
N SER A 41 11.86 25.21 22.03
CA SER A 41 13.19 25.26 22.64
C SER A 41 14.25 24.57 21.77
N ILE A 42 13.92 23.43 21.15
CA ILE A 42 14.86 22.71 20.26
C ILE A 42 15.06 23.45 18.94
N LEU A 43 14.00 23.95 18.29
CA LEU A 43 14.14 24.74 17.06
C LEU A 43 14.88 26.06 17.30
N ALA A 44 14.74 26.66 18.49
CA ALA A 44 15.51 27.83 18.89
C ALA A 44 17.01 27.50 19.06
N LEU A 45 17.34 26.30 19.55
CA LEU A 45 18.71 25.82 19.70
C LEU A 45 19.41 25.66 18.33
N PHE A 46 18.71 25.16 17.31
CA PHE A 46 19.27 25.00 15.96
C PHE A 46 19.42 26.32 15.18
N ARG A 47 18.65 27.35 15.53
CA ARG A 47 18.82 28.71 14.98
C ARG A 47 20.03 29.46 15.51
N GLN A 48 20.71 28.93 16.54
CA GLN A 48 21.85 29.59 17.18
C GLN A 48 23.21 29.23 16.57
N PHE A 49 23.28 28.47 15.48
CA PHE A 49 24.53 28.37 14.70
C PHE A 49 24.66 29.61 13.83
N PRO A 50 25.58 30.55 14.14
CA PRO A 50 25.83 31.69 13.28
C PRO A 50 26.53 31.19 12.01
N GLU A 51 26.11 31.69 10.85
CA GLU A 51 27.01 31.83 9.70
C GLU A 51 28.12 32.80 10.10
N ASP A 52 29.17 32.30 10.75
CA ASP A 52 30.41 33.05 10.96
C ASP A 52 31.29 32.90 9.71
N ALA A 53 31.27 33.89 8.82
CA ALA A 53 32.43 34.24 7.99
C ALA A 53 32.24 35.57 7.24
N GLU A 54 32.59 36.69 7.87
CA GLU A 54 33.44 37.67 7.20
C GLU A 54 34.14 38.60 8.23
N PRO A 55 35.48 38.56 8.36
CA PRO A 55 36.21 39.53 9.15
C PRO A 55 36.48 40.78 8.32
N ALA A 56 36.03 41.93 8.82
CA ALA A 56 36.43 43.23 8.29
C ALA A 56 37.93 43.47 8.54
N PRO A 57 38.65 44.12 7.59
CA PRO A 57 39.86 44.86 7.94
C PRO A 57 39.67 46.37 7.75
N ASP A 58 39.91 47.06 8.86
CA ASP A 58 40.58 48.33 9.09
C ASP A 58 40.57 49.49 8.08
N GLN A 59 40.24 50.63 8.70
CA GLN A 59 40.36 52.05 8.34
C GLN A 59 41.62 52.44 7.55
N ALA A 60 41.45 53.24 6.49
CA ALA A 60 42.00 54.61 6.36
C ALA A 60 41.86 55.17 4.93
N HIS A 61 41.17 56.32 4.81
CA HIS A 61 41.36 57.45 3.88
C HIS A 61 40.02 57.98 3.32
N GLY A 62 39.84 59.30 3.42
CA GLY A 62 38.90 60.06 2.59
C GLY A 62 37.91 60.91 3.36
N GLN A 63 38.38 62.07 3.83
CA GLN A 63 37.51 63.20 4.17
C GLN A 63 36.72 63.64 2.93
N ALA A 64 35.39 63.66 3.01
CA ALA A 64 34.48 64.63 2.38
C ALA A 64 33.02 64.18 2.56
N GLN A 65 32.11 65.14 2.67
CA GLN A 65 30.64 65.00 2.66
C GLN A 65 29.91 64.82 4.01
N GLY A 66 30.30 65.63 4.99
CA GLY A 66 29.30 66.20 5.91
C GLY A 66 28.63 67.39 5.24
N GLN A 67 27.38 67.25 4.77
CA GLN A 67 26.41 68.36 4.60
C GLN A 67 25.01 67.96 4.11
N ALA A 68 24.74 66.71 3.70
CA ALA A 68 23.43 66.34 3.12
C ALA A 68 22.43 65.65 4.08
N GLN A 69 22.83 65.24 5.29
CA GLN A 69 22.00 64.35 6.12
C GLN A 69 21.09 65.07 7.13
N ASN A 70 21.32 66.35 7.40
CA ASN A 70 20.53 67.13 8.38
C ASN A 70 19.19 67.68 7.84
N GLN A 71 18.87 67.48 6.55
CA GLN A 71 17.58 67.90 5.99
C GLN A 71 16.51 66.80 5.94
N ALA A 72 16.89 65.52 6.03
CA ALA A 72 15.92 64.41 6.01
C ALA A 72 15.26 64.14 7.37
N GLN A 73 15.85 64.61 8.48
CA GLN A 73 15.38 64.28 9.83
C GLN A 73 14.25 65.20 10.33
N ASN A 74 14.11 66.41 9.78
CA ASN A 74 13.08 67.37 10.20
C ASN A 74 11.73 67.23 9.47
N GLN A 75 11.63 66.42 8.41
CA GLN A 75 10.33 66.16 7.74
C GLN A 75 9.57 64.96 8.31
N ALA A 76 10.23 64.03 9.02
CA ALA A 76 9.57 62.86 9.60
C ALA A 76 8.81 63.17 10.91
N GLN A 77 9.09 64.29 11.58
CA GLN A 77 8.45 64.63 12.87
C GLN A 77 7.08 65.30 12.74
N HIS A 78 6.70 65.83 11.57
CA HIS A 78 5.41 66.50 11.39
C HIS A 78 4.27 65.62 10.84
N GLN A 79 4.49 64.32 10.60
CA GLN A 79 3.44 63.38 10.19
C GLN A 79 2.93 62.44 11.31
N ALA A 80 3.52 62.48 12.51
CA ALA A 80 3.16 61.56 13.60
C ALA A 80 2.05 62.08 14.55
N GLN A 81 1.40 63.21 14.29
CA GLN A 81 0.46 63.84 15.23
C GLN A 81 -1.03 63.78 14.85
N SER A 82 -1.41 63.02 13.81
CA SER A 82 -2.81 62.95 13.35
C SER A 82 -3.50 61.60 13.50
N GLN A 83 -2.91 60.62 14.22
CA GLN A 83 -3.55 59.33 14.46
C GLN A 83 -4.22 59.26 15.84
N ALA A 84 -5.50 58.95 15.80
CA ALA A 84 -6.45 58.92 16.91
C ALA A 84 -6.03 57.99 18.08
N PRO A 85 -6.37 58.34 19.33
CA PRO A 85 -6.10 57.53 20.51
C PRO A 85 -7.09 56.36 20.57
N GLY A 86 -6.80 55.27 19.87
CA GLY A 86 -7.65 54.06 19.91
C GLY A 86 -6.98 52.74 19.56
N GLN A 87 -5.75 52.75 19.03
CA GLN A 87 -5.10 51.51 18.54
C GLN A 87 -3.79 51.16 19.24
N ALA A 88 -3.33 51.96 20.20
CA ALA A 88 -2.08 51.70 20.92
C ALA A 88 -2.16 50.56 21.96
N GLN A 89 -3.35 50.05 22.30
CA GLN A 89 -3.50 49.01 23.32
C GLN A 89 -3.39 47.56 22.83
N GLN A 90 -3.30 47.28 21.52
CA GLN A 90 -3.11 45.90 21.03
C GLN A 90 -1.69 45.57 20.56
N GLN A 91 -0.82 46.57 20.35
CA GLN A 91 0.57 46.33 19.93
C GLN A 91 1.57 46.22 21.09
N GLY A 92 1.22 46.70 22.29
CA GLY A 92 2.09 46.59 23.48
C GLY A 92 2.21 45.18 24.06
N GLU A 93 1.22 44.31 23.84
CA GLU A 93 1.20 42.96 24.45
C GLU A 93 1.95 41.89 23.61
N GLN A 94 2.41 42.25 22.42
CA GLN A 94 3.25 41.39 21.58
C GLN A 94 4.75 41.59 21.81
N ALA A 95 5.17 42.73 22.38
CA ALA A 95 6.59 43.07 22.56
C ALA A 95 7.24 42.45 23.82
N GLN A 96 6.46 41.74 24.65
CA GLN A 96 6.92 41.22 25.93
C GLN A 96 6.55 39.75 26.16
N ARG A 97 6.42 38.96 25.09
CA ARG A 97 6.48 37.50 25.24
C ARG A 97 7.93 37.07 25.17
N PRO A 98 8.48 36.41 26.21
CA PRO A 98 9.84 35.91 26.13
C PRO A 98 9.93 34.97 24.93
N ALA A 99 10.98 35.14 24.13
CA ALA A 99 11.26 34.31 22.97
C ALA A 99 11.23 32.84 23.41
N GLY A 100 10.21 32.09 22.95
CA GLY A 100 10.02 30.68 23.30
C GLY A 100 8.61 30.30 23.78
N ILE A 101 7.79 31.25 24.26
CA ILE A 101 6.42 30.96 24.69
C ILE A 101 5.46 31.07 23.50
N LEU A 102 5.01 29.91 22.99
CA LEU A 102 4.00 29.83 21.94
C LEU A 102 2.67 30.45 22.41
N GLY A 103 2.05 31.26 21.55
CA GLY A 103 0.70 31.77 21.81
C GLY A 103 -0.37 30.66 21.77
N PRO A 104 -1.56 30.87 22.38
CA PRO A 104 -2.63 29.86 22.42
C PRO A 104 -3.07 29.35 21.03
N GLN A 105 -3.13 30.24 20.04
CA GLN A 105 -3.43 29.86 18.65
C GLN A 105 -2.32 29.02 18.02
N GLN A 106 -1.05 29.32 18.31
CA GLN A 106 0.09 28.55 17.81
C GLN A 106 0.14 27.15 18.44
N ILE A 107 -0.20 27.04 19.74
CA ILE A 107 -0.34 25.76 20.43
C ILE A 107 -1.45 24.92 19.79
N LYS A 108 -2.62 25.52 19.56
CA LYS A 108 -3.75 24.83 18.92
C LYS A 108 -3.41 24.37 17.50
N SER A 109 -2.77 25.22 16.70
CA SER A 109 -2.32 24.88 15.35
C SER A 109 -1.30 23.74 15.34
N ARG A 110 -0.29 23.77 16.23
CA ARG A 110 0.73 22.71 16.31
C ARG A 110 0.14 21.37 16.76
N ARG A 111 -0.80 21.38 17.70
CA ARG A 111 -1.52 20.17 18.11
C ARG A 111 -2.38 19.60 16.98
N MET A 112 -3.05 20.47 16.22
CA MET A 112 -3.82 20.06 15.04
C MET A 112 -2.91 19.43 13.98
N LEU A 113 -1.76 20.07 13.68
CA LEU A 113 -0.77 19.54 12.75
C LEU A 113 -0.21 18.19 13.23
N ALA A 114 0.18 18.08 14.50
CA ALA A 114 0.66 16.82 15.07
C ALA A 114 -0.40 15.71 14.97
N GLY A 115 -1.67 16.02 15.24
CA GLY A 115 -2.78 15.09 15.07
C GLY A 115 -2.94 14.62 13.61
N VAL A 116 -2.86 15.54 12.64
CA VAL A 116 -2.90 15.22 11.21
C VAL A 116 -1.72 14.33 10.80
N LEU A 117 -0.51 14.63 11.28
CA LEU A 117 0.68 13.84 10.99
C LEU A 117 0.56 12.41 11.54
N VAL A 118 0.03 12.24 12.76
CA VAL A 118 -0.24 10.91 13.33
C VAL A 118 -1.28 10.16 12.49
N ALA A 119 -2.38 10.82 12.10
CA ALA A 119 -3.38 10.21 11.23
C ALA A 119 -2.80 9.79 9.87
N ALA A 120 -1.95 10.63 9.27
CA ALA A 120 -1.24 10.32 8.03
C ALA A 120 -0.29 9.12 8.18
N ALA A 121 0.46 9.05 9.30
CA ALA A 121 1.34 7.92 9.59
C ALA A 121 0.56 6.60 9.75
N VAL A 122 -0.57 6.61 10.45
CA VAL A 122 -1.46 5.45 10.58
C VAL A 122 -2.03 5.04 9.21
N GLY A 123 -2.44 6.01 8.40
CA GLY A 123 -2.90 5.78 7.03
C GLY A 123 -1.84 5.13 6.14
N LEU A 124 -0.60 5.63 6.19
CA LEU A 124 0.53 5.07 5.44
C LEU A 124 0.87 3.65 5.90
N PHE A 125 0.88 3.40 7.21
CA PHE A 125 1.11 2.07 7.74
C PHE A 125 0.03 1.09 7.29
N GLY A 126 -1.25 1.47 7.46
CA GLY A 126 -2.39 0.64 7.06
C GLY A 126 -2.39 0.33 5.56
N PHE A 127 -2.06 1.30 4.72
CA PHE A 127 -1.94 1.12 3.28
C PHE A 127 -0.85 0.10 2.91
N ASN A 128 0.34 0.20 3.52
CA ASN A 128 1.44 -0.72 3.24
C ASN A 128 1.16 -2.16 3.71
N VAL A 129 0.60 -2.33 4.91
CA VAL A 129 0.23 -3.66 5.39
C VAL A 129 -0.86 -4.25 4.51
N SER A 130 -1.82 -3.44 4.03
CA SER A 130 -2.86 -3.91 3.12
C SER A 130 -2.26 -4.47 1.83
N LEU A 131 -1.27 -3.81 1.26
CA LEU A 131 -0.68 -4.22 -0.02
C LEU A 131 0.22 -5.46 0.12
N ASN A 132 1.02 -5.53 1.18
CA ASN A 132 1.79 -6.74 1.49
C ASN A 132 0.89 -7.96 1.72
N ARG A 133 -0.26 -7.72 2.33
CA ARG A 133 -1.26 -8.76 2.56
C ARG A 133 -1.91 -9.24 1.27
N GLU A 134 -2.19 -8.35 0.33
CA GLU A 134 -2.70 -8.71 -1.00
C GLU A 134 -1.67 -9.55 -1.78
N ALA A 135 -0.41 -9.11 -1.81
CA ALA A 135 0.66 -9.87 -2.45
C ALA A 135 0.87 -11.25 -1.82
N ASN A 136 0.85 -11.33 -0.49
CA ASN A 136 0.96 -12.60 0.23
C ASN A 136 -0.28 -13.49 0.00
N ALA A 137 -1.48 -12.91 -0.14
CA ALA A 137 -2.68 -13.67 -0.49
C ALA A 137 -2.56 -14.33 -1.86
N CYS A 138 -2.10 -13.59 -2.88
CA CYS A 138 -1.86 -14.15 -4.20
C CYS A 138 -0.76 -15.21 -4.20
N TYR A 139 0.33 -14.98 -3.46
CA TYR A 139 1.39 -15.97 -3.29
C TYR A 139 0.85 -17.27 -2.68
N GLN A 140 0.17 -17.17 -1.53
CA GLN A 140 -0.42 -18.35 -0.87
C GLN A 140 -1.45 -19.04 -1.76
N ALA A 141 -2.26 -18.28 -2.50
CA ALA A 141 -3.18 -18.85 -3.48
C ALA A 141 -2.44 -19.59 -4.59
N ALA A 142 -1.45 -18.99 -5.22
CA ALA A 142 -0.64 -19.64 -6.25
C ALA A 142 -0.01 -20.95 -5.74
N LYS A 143 0.54 -20.94 -4.53
CA LYS A 143 1.09 -22.14 -3.88
C LYS A 143 0.03 -23.21 -3.64
N ALA A 144 -1.16 -22.84 -3.19
CA ALA A 144 -2.26 -23.78 -2.98
C ALA A 144 -2.72 -24.42 -4.30
N TRP A 145 -2.63 -23.70 -5.41
CA TRP A 145 -2.88 -24.22 -6.76
C TRP A 145 -1.73 -25.04 -7.34
N GLY A 146 -0.57 -25.10 -6.68
CA GLY A 146 0.57 -25.92 -7.09
C GLY A 146 1.74 -25.17 -7.72
N ALA A 147 1.75 -23.83 -7.71
CA ALA A 147 2.92 -23.06 -8.16
C ALA A 147 4.17 -23.42 -7.35
N SER A 148 5.28 -23.67 -8.04
CA SER A 148 6.59 -23.84 -7.43
C SER A 148 7.18 -22.51 -6.94
N ASP A 149 8.19 -22.58 -6.08
CA ASP A 149 8.96 -21.40 -5.71
C ASP A 149 9.99 -21.14 -6.82
N GLY A 150 9.62 -20.23 -7.73
CA GLY A 150 10.50 -19.74 -8.78
C GLY A 150 11.46 -18.64 -8.31
N LYS A 151 11.83 -17.76 -9.23
CA LYS A 151 12.53 -16.53 -8.87
C LYS A 151 11.60 -15.67 -7.98
N PRO A 152 12.13 -14.89 -7.03
CA PRO A 152 11.32 -13.98 -6.23
C PRO A 152 10.44 -13.13 -7.14
N ALA A 153 9.14 -13.39 -7.13
CA ALA A 153 8.18 -12.62 -7.91
C ALA A 153 8.02 -11.26 -7.25
N GLU A 154 8.33 -10.18 -7.97
CA GLU A 154 8.12 -8.80 -7.48
C GLU A 154 6.64 -8.55 -7.16
N ASP A 155 5.73 -9.22 -7.89
CA ASP A 155 4.29 -9.20 -7.65
C ASP A 155 3.66 -10.57 -7.92
N PRO A 156 3.39 -11.39 -6.88
CA PRO A 156 2.75 -12.69 -7.03
C PRO A 156 1.38 -12.64 -7.69
N CYS A 157 0.64 -11.54 -7.57
CA CYS A 157 -0.68 -11.38 -8.19
C CYS A 157 -0.61 -11.21 -9.72
N ILE A 158 0.55 -10.83 -10.26
CA ILE A 158 0.75 -10.70 -11.71
C ILE A 158 1.54 -11.90 -12.24
N ASN A 159 2.56 -12.31 -11.51
CA ASN A 159 3.56 -13.24 -12.04
C ASN A 159 3.31 -14.70 -11.67
N MET A 160 2.55 -14.98 -10.61
CA MET A 160 2.34 -16.36 -10.13
C MET A 160 0.92 -16.88 -10.30
N ILE A 161 -0.07 -16.00 -10.42
CA ILE A 161 -1.46 -16.41 -10.58
C ILE A 161 -2.21 -15.44 -11.47
N TYR A 162 -2.87 -15.96 -12.49
CA TYR A 162 -3.66 -15.17 -13.43
C TYR A 162 -4.82 -16.01 -13.96
N GLY A 163 -5.82 -15.36 -14.52
CA GLY A 163 -6.89 -16.05 -15.20
C GLY A 163 -6.45 -16.59 -16.56
N SER A 164 -7.05 -17.71 -16.97
CA SER A 164 -6.78 -18.32 -18.26
C SER A 164 -6.96 -17.33 -19.40
N PHE A 165 -5.91 -17.25 -20.23
CA PHE A 165 -5.91 -16.49 -21.48
C PHE A 165 -6.42 -17.34 -22.64
N PHE A 166 -6.38 -18.66 -22.52
CA PHE A 166 -6.62 -19.58 -23.61
C PHE A 166 -7.33 -20.84 -23.14
N GLY A 167 -8.40 -21.22 -23.84
CA GLY A 167 -9.19 -22.39 -23.50
C GLY A 167 -10.18 -22.14 -22.34
N ASP A 168 -11.34 -22.75 -22.44
CA ASP A 168 -12.39 -22.73 -21.41
C ASP A 168 -12.50 -24.08 -20.69
N GLY A 169 -11.57 -25.00 -20.98
CA GLY A 169 -11.57 -26.36 -20.46
C GLY A 169 -12.55 -27.29 -21.19
N GLN A 170 -13.27 -26.84 -22.22
CA GLN A 170 -14.18 -27.69 -22.97
C GLN A 170 -13.44 -28.46 -24.06
N GLY A 171 -13.81 -29.73 -24.24
CA GLY A 171 -13.27 -30.59 -25.28
C GLY A 171 -13.35 -32.05 -24.90
N GLU A 172 -13.11 -32.91 -25.88
CA GLU A 172 -12.89 -34.33 -25.65
C GLU A 172 -11.45 -34.56 -25.17
N ALA A 173 -11.25 -35.66 -24.44
CA ALA A 173 -9.95 -36.08 -23.92
C ALA A 173 -9.56 -37.41 -24.57
N ASN A 174 -8.30 -37.54 -24.95
CA ASN A 174 -7.72 -38.81 -25.37
C ASN A 174 -7.31 -39.63 -24.14
N GLU A 175 -7.50 -40.95 -24.16
CA GLU A 175 -7.18 -41.81 -22.99
C GLU A 175 -5.67 -41.95 -22.73
N ASP A 176 -4.84 -41.92 -23.79
CA ASP A 176 -3.41 -42.23 -23.69
C ASP A 176 -2.54 -41.06 -23.16
N THR A 177 -3.08 -39.85 -23.12
CA THR A 177 -2.32 -38.61 -22.86
C THR A 177 -2.85 -37.82 -21.65
N GLN A 178 -3.70 -38.46 -20.85
CA GLN A 178 -4.31 -37.85 -19.68
C GLN A 178 -3.32 -37.69 -18.54
N GLN A 179 -3.37 -36.52 -17.90
CA GLN A 179 -2.55 -36.19 -16.75
C GLN A 179 -3.42 -35.65 -15.62
N PRO A 180 -3.08 -35.97 -14.36
CA PRO A 180 -3.88 -35.59 -13.22
C PRO A 180 -3.78 -34.10 -12.92
N VAL A 181 -4.89 -33.50 -12.50
CA VAL A 181 -4.95 -32.14 -11.96
C VAL A 181 -5.09 -32.22 -10.44
N LYS A 182 -4.33 -31.40 -9.73
CA LYS A 182 -4.18 -31.53 -8.27
C LYS A 182 -5.40 -31.02 -7.49
N ALA A 183 -5.86 -29.81 -7.82
CA ALA A 183 -6.78 -29.08 -6.97
C ALA A 183 -7.88 -28.37 -7.76
N TYR A 184 -9.01 -28.15 -7.09
CA TYR A 184 -10.13 -27.35 -7.57
C TYR A 184 -10.69 -26.47 -6.45
N GLN A 185 -11.39 -25.40 -6.82
CA GLN A 185 -12.12 -24.56 -5.90
C GLN A 185 -13.56 -24.42 -6.38
N VAL A 186 -14.50 -24.59 -5.45
CA VAL A 186 -15.91 -24.30 -5.70
C VAL A 186 -16.18 -22.82 -5.47
N VAL A 187 -16.77 -22.15 -6.44
CA VAL A 187 -17.18 -20.75 -6.35
C VAL A 187 -18.67 -20.71 -6.06
N HIS A 188 -19.04 -20.52 -4.79
CA HIS A 188 -20.45 -20.45 -4.40
C HIS A 188 -20.78 -19.09 -3.81
N LYS A 189 -21.48 -18.25 -4.58
CA LYS A 189 -22.06 -16.92 -4.20
C LYS A 189 -21.07 -15.87 -3.66
N LYS A 190 -19.90 -16.26 -3.18
CA LYS A 190 -18.83 -15.41 -2.67
C LYS A 190 -17.63 -15.55 -3.60
N LYS A 191 -17.33 -14.45 -4.30
CA LYS A 191 -16.12 -14.33 -5.11
C LYS A 191 -14.87 -14.41 -4.20
N PRO A 192 -13.90 -15.29 -4.46
CA PRO A 192 -12.65 -15.31 -3.71
C PRO A 192 -11.92 -13.98 -3.81
N THR A 193 -11.43 -13.47 -2.68
CA THR A 193 -10.86 -12.11 -2.60
C THR A 193 -9.55 -12.01 -3.37
N TYR A 194 -8.74 -13.07 -3.40
CA TYR A 194 -7.47 -13.10 -4.12
C TYR A 194 -7.62 -12.79 -5.61
N LEU A 195 -8.77 -13.14 -6.19
CA LEU A 195 -9.10 -12.90 -7.61
C LEU A 195 -9.33 -11.43 -7.94
N ARG A 196 -9.49 -10.55 -6.95
CA ARG A 196 -9.57 -9.10 -7.18
C ARG A 196 -8.26 -8.54 -7.72
N TRP A 197 -7.14 -9.20 -7.42
CA TRP A 197 -5.81 -8.67 -7.63
C TRP A 197 -5.08 -9.32 -8.79
N ILE A 198 -5.55 -10.49 -9.23
CA ILE A 198 -4.88 -11.24 -10.29
C ILE A 198 -5.05 -10.60 -11.66
N GLN A 199 -4.09 -10.81 -12.54
CA GLN A 199 -4.22 -10.43 -13.93
C GLN A 199 -5.27 -11.31 -14.63
N ASN A 200 -6.06 -10.71 -15.53
CA ASN A 200 -7.07 -11.41 -16.35
C ASN A 200 -8.09 -12.21 -15.53
N ALA A 201 -8.52 -11.69 -14.37
CA ALA A 201 -9.45 -12.41 -13.49
C ALA A 201 -10.73 -12.86 -14.23
N PRO A 202 -11.10 -14.16 -14.18
CA PRO A 202 -12.32 -14.65 -14.81
C PRO A 202 -13.59 -13.91 -14.36
N LYS A 203 -14.65 -14.02 -15.15
CA LYS A 203 -15.99 -13.60 -14.72
C LYS A 203 -16.61 -14.74 -13.92
N TYR A 204 -16.92 -14.50 -12.65
CA TYR A 204 -17.30 -15.56 -11.69
C TYR A 204 -18.79 -15.65 -11.39
N ASP A 205 -19.54 -14.62 -11.78
CA ASP A 205 -20.99 -14.55 -11.60
C ASP A 205 -21.68 -15.72 -12.34
N GLU A 206 -20.95 -16.36 -13.25
CA GLU A 206 -21.36 -17.48 -14.07
C GLU A 206 -20.48 -18.72 -13.91
N ALA A 207 -19.54 -18.75 -12.96
CA ALA A 207 -18.65 -19.89 -12.76
C ALA A 207 -18.99 -20.63 -11.46
N ASP A 208 -19.04 -21.96 -11.54
CA ASP A 208 -19.28 -22.84 -10.38
C ASP A 208 -17.97 -23.43 -9.85
N LEU A 209 -17.00 -23.62 -10.75
CA LEU A 209 -15.70 -24.23 -10.47
C LEU A 209 -14.56 -23.36 -10.97
N LEU A 210 -13.46 -23.41 -10.23
CA LEU A 210 -12.14 -22.97 -10.65
C LEU A 210 -11.17 -24.13 -10.63
N VAL A 211 -10.35 -24.20 -11.67
CA VAL A 211 -9.29 -25.19 -11.82
C VAL A 211 -8.01 -24.44 -12.14
N GLY A 212 -6.95 -24.76 -11.41
CA GLY A 212 -5.61 -24.20 -11.61
C GLY A 212 -4.70 -25.20 -12.32
N THR A 213 -4.03 -24.76 -13.37
CA THR A 213 -2.97 -25.49 -14.06
C THR A 213 -1.76 -24.59 -14.27
N GLY A 214 -0.60 -25.15 -14.60
CA GLY A 214 0.50 -24.35 -15.16
C GLY A 214 0.07 -23.64 -16.46
N LEU A 215 0.74 -22.53 -16.81
CA LEU A 215 0.50 -21.78 -18.05
C LEU A 215 0.57 -22.69 -19.27
N SER A 216 1.62 -23.50 -19.32
CA SER A 216 2.00 -24.27 -20.51
C SER A 216 1.00 -25.37 -20.81
N CYS A 217 0.24 -25.80 -19.81
CA CYS A 217 -0.75 -26.88 -19.91
C CYS A 217 -2.20 -26.41 -19.89
N ASN A 218 -2.45 -25.10 -19.80
CA ASN A 218 -3.80 -24.60 -19.61
C ASN A 218 -4.70 -24.82 -20.84
N LEU A 219 -4.13 -24.77 -22.05
CA LEU A 219 -4.81 -25.06 -23.31
C LEU A 219 -5.31 -26.50 -23.42
N ASP A 220 -4.60 -27.41 -22.75
CA ASP A 220 -4.85 -28.84 -22.77
C ASP A 220 -5.75 -29.28 -21.61
N LEU A 221 -6.18 -28.35 -20.76
CA LEU A 221 -7.16 -28.63 -19.72
C LEU A 221 -8.48 -29.11 -20.34
N ARG A 222 -9.02 -30.20 -19.79
CA ARG A 222 -10.33 -30.75 -20.14
C ARG A 222 -11.16 -30.93 -18.87
N ILE A 223 -12.39 -30.45 -18.93
CA ILE A 223 -13.40 -30.55 -17.88
C ILE A 223 -14.64 -31.18 -18.51
N MET A 224 -14.96 -32.39 -18.08
CA MET A 224 -16.07 -33.18 -18.57
C MET A 224 -17.09 -33.38 -17.44
N GLU A 225 -18.37 -33.18 -17.76
CA GLU A 225 -19.46 -33.42 -16.82
C GLU A 225 -20.14 -34.74 -17.13
N GLU A 226 -20.05 -35.67 -16.18
CA GLU A 226 -20.78 -36.93 -16.18
C GLU A 226 -22.01 -36.82 -15.24
N GLU A 227 -22.82 -37.89 -15.17
CA GLU A 227 -24.05 -37.87 -14.39
C GLU A 227 -23.78 -37.76 -12.87
N ASP A 228 -22.74 -38.44 -12.38
CA ASP A 228 -22.39 -38.58 -10.97
C ASP A 228 -21.07 -37.88 -10.58
N LYS A 229 -20.27 -37.44 -11.55
CA LYS A 229 -18.97 -36.82 -11.32
C LYS A 229 -18.62 -35.73 -12.34
N VAL A 230 -17.62 -34.94 -12.01
CA VAL A 230 -16.96 -33.97 -12.89
C VAL A 230 -15.51 -34.41 -13.04
N VAL A 231 -15.10 -34.75 -14.25
CA VAL A 231 -13.73 -35.20 -14.54
C VAL A 231 -12.92 -34.01 -15.02
N VAL A 232 -11.76 -33.81 -14.40
CA VAL A 232 -10.83 -32.73 -14.72
C VAL A 232 -9.44 -33.31 -14.93
N LEU A 233 -8.87 -33.07 -16.09
CA LEU A 233 -7.58 -33.60 -16.49
C LEU A 233 -6.87 -32.64 -17.45
N VAL A 234 -5.57 -32.83 -17.65
CA VAL A 234 -4.85 -32.22 -18.77
C VAL A 234 -4.61 -33.30 -19.82
N ASP A 235 -5.01 -33.04 -21.07
CA ASP A 235 -4.80 -33.93 -22.20
C ASP A 235 -3.63 -33.44 -23.05
N ALA A 236 -2.41 -33.83 -22.67
CA ALA A 236 -1.18 -33.36 -23.30
C ALA A 236 -0.20 -34.51 -23.55
N ASN A 237 0.41 -34.50 -24.74
CA ASN A 237 1.41 -35.49 -25.16
C ASN A 237 2.71 -35.46 -24.34
N GLN A 238 2.95 -34.40 -23.57
CA GLN A 238 4.13 -34.24 -22.73
C GLN A 238 3.72 -33.91 -21.30
N PRO A 239 4.42 -34.46 -20.28
CA PRO A 239 4.15 -34.14 -18.89
C PRO A 239 4.15 -32.65 -18.61
N CYS A 240 3.14 -32.17 -17.89
CA CYS A 240 3.06 -30.77 -17.52
C CYS A 240 4.26 -30.37 -16.67
N PRO A 241 5.01 -29.33 -17.09
CA PRO A 241 6.14 -28.88 -16.31
C PRO A 241 5.65 -28.32 -14.97
N ASN A 242 6.49 -28.45 -13.94
CA ASN A 242 6.28 -27.74 -12.70
C ASN A 242 6.66 -26.27 -12.92
N GLU A 243 5.67 -25.38 -12.89
CA GLU A 243 5.82 -23.96 -13.18
C GLU A 243 5.75 -23.13 -11.89
N ASP A 244 6.34 -21.94 -11.90
CA ASP A 244 6.26 -20.98 -10.79
C ASP A 244 4.99 -20.13 -10.84
N ASN A 245 4.10 -20.46 -11.76
CA ASN A 245 2.89 -19.71 -12.06
C ASN A 245 1.72 -20.64 -12.39
N VAL A 246 0.51 -20.11 -12.22
CA VAL A 246 -0.75 -20.83 -12.39
C VAL A 246 -1.73 -20.00 -13.19
N SER A 247 -2.36 -20.66 -14.15
CA SER A 247 -3.51 -20.21 -14.90
C SER A 247 -4.80 -20.76 -14.28
N LEU A 248 -5.75 -19.89 -13.97
CA LEU A 248 -7.06 -20.26 -13.44
C LEU A 248 -8.12 -20.28 -14.54
N THR A 249 -8.66 -21.46 -14.82
CA THR A 249 -9.80 -21.64 -15.71
C THR A 249 -11.09 -21.66 -14.91
N ALA A 250 -12.03 -20.80 -15.27
CA ALA A 250 -13.37 -20.76 -14.70
C ALA A 250 -14.31 -21.62 -15.53
N PHE A 251 -15.04 -22.53 -14.87
CA PHE A 251 -15.95 -23.45 -15.52
C PHE A 251 -17.36 -23.33 -14.94
N LYS A 252 -18.33 -23.24 -15.84
CA LYS A 252 -19.76 -23.23 -15.51
C LYS A 252 -20.31 -24.64 -15.67
N LEU A 253 -20.84 -25.19 -14.58
CA LEU A 253 -21.42 -26.53 -14.64
C LEU A 253 -22.83 -26.47 -15.27
N LYS A 254 -23.14 -27.44 -16.12
CA LYS A 254 -24.48 -27.63 -16.70
C LYS A 254 -25.50 -28.00 -15.63
N LYS A 255 -25.07 -28.74 -14.60
CA LYS A 255 -25.88 -29.10 -13.42
C LYS A 255 -25.19 -28.57 -12.15
N PRO A 256 -25.92 -28.31 -11.05
CA PRO A 256 -25.28 -27.98 -9.77
C PRO A 256 -24.30 -29.08 -9.34
N LEU A 257 -23.17 -28.74 -8.69
CA LEU A 257 -22.21 -29.75 -8.22
C LEU A 257 -22.89 -30.76 -7.29
N GLY A 258 -23.68 -30.29 -6.31
CA GLY A 258 -24.44 -31.16 -5.41
C GLY A 258 -23.52 -32.15 -4.69
N ASP A 259 -23.89 -33.43 -4.75
CA ASP A 259 -23.11 -34.55 -4.18
C ASP A 259 -22.11 -35.16 -5.19
N ARG A 260 -22.02 -34.60 -6.41
CA ARG A 260 -21.09 -35.11 -7.44
C ARG A 260 -19.65 -34.88 -7.02
N GLN A 261 -18.81 -35.88 -7.26
CA GLN A 261 -17.38 -35.77 -6.98
C GLN A 261 -16.67 -35.03 -8.12
N VAL A 262 -15.63 -34.27 -7.76
CA VAL A 262 -14.68 -33.74 -8.74
C VAL A 262 -13.45 -34.64 -8.71
N VAL A 263 -13.20 -35.32 -9.83
CA VAL A 263 -12.18 -36.34 -9.95
C VAL A 263 -11.21 -36.02 -11.08
N THR A 264 -10.08 -36.71 -11.09
CA THR A 264 -9.09 -36.67 -12.14
C THR A 264 -8.83 -38.08 -12.67
N VAL A 265 -7.73 -38.29 -13.40
CA VAL A 265 -7.33 -39.57 -14.00
C VAL A 265 -7.52 -40.75 -13.03
N ASP A 266 -8.08 -41.85 -13.55
CA ASP A 266 -8.48 -43.05 -12.79
C ASP A 266 -9.52 -42.81 -11.67
N ASP A 267 -10.43 -41.84 -11.86
CA ASP A 267 -11.45 -41.47 -10.87
C ASP A 267 -10.89 -41.06 -9.50
N LYS A 268 -9.64 -40.60 -9.47
CA LYS A 268 -9.01 -40.14 -8.23
C LYS A 268 -9.64 -38.82 -7.80
N PRO A 269 -10.08 -38.67 -6.53
CA PRO A 269 -10.68 -37.44 -6.07
C PRO A 269 -9.64 -36.31 -6.06
N MET A 270 -10.04 -35.14 -6.55
CA MET A 270 -9.21 -33.94 -6.50
C MET A 270 -9.28 -33.25 -5.14
N GLU A 271 -8.25 -32.47 -4.81
CA GLU A 271 -8.22 -31.69 -3.58
C GLU A 271 -9.07 -30.43 -3.71
N ARG A 272 -10.09 -30.28 -2.84
CA ARG A 272 -10.85 -29.04 -2.75
C ARG A 272 -10.10 -28.02 -1.91
N ILE A 273 -9.72 -26.90 -2.50
CA ILE A 273 -9.02 -25.82 -1.80
C ILE A 273 -9.89 -24.57 -1.62
N ASN A 274 -9.52 -23.74 -0.65
CA ASN A 274 -10.09 -22.40 -0.48
C ASN A 274 -9.00 -21.43 0.01
N PRO A 275 -8.16 -20.89 -0.89
CA PRO A 275 -7.02 -20.06 -0.53
C PRO A 275 -7.41 -18.59 -0.23
N ASP A 276 -8.66 -18.34 0.15
CA ASP A 276 -9.14 -17.00 0.45
C ASP A 276 -8.53 -16.48 1.76
N VAL A 277 -7.99 -15.27 1.74
CA VAL A 277 -7.49 -14.63 2.97
C VAL A 277 -8.65 -14.05 3.77
N ASP A 278 -8.45 -13.94 5.08
CA ASP A 278 -9.44 -13.35 5.99
C ASP A 278 -9.85 -11.91 5.59
N SER A 279 -10.78 -11.28 6.29
CA SER A 279 -11.01 -9.84 6.16
C SER A 279 -10.11 -9.05 7.12
N TRP A 280 -9.87 -7.76 6.85
CA TRP A 280 -9.13 -6.89 7.79
C TRP A 280 -9.75 -6.86 9.20
N PRO A 281 -11.08 -6.71 9.34
CA PRO A 281 -11.73 -6.85 10.64
C PRO A 281 -11.45 -8.19 11.32
N THR A 282 -11.43 -9.29 10.57
CA THR A 282 -11.11 -10.62 11.10
C THR A 282 -9.66 -10.69 11.59
N VAL A 283 -8.71 -10.15 10.83
CA VAL A 283 -7.29 -10.13 11.21
C VAL A 283 -7.08 -9.26 12.45
N VAL A 284 -7.65 -8.06 12.50
CA VAL A 284 -7.56 -7.18 13.67
C VAL A 284 -8.16 -7.87 14.90
N LYS A 285 -9.30 -8.53 14.73
CA LYS A 285 -9.91 -9.32 15.81
C LYS A 285 -8.95 -10.41 16.28
N LYS A 286 -8.36 -11.20 15.38
CA LYS A 286 -7.37 -12.25 15.72
C LYS A 286 -6.17 -11.69 16.48
N LEU A 287 -5.62 -10.57 16.02
CA LEU A 287 -4.49 -9.88 16.68
C LEU A 287 -4.84 -9.42 18.10
N ILE A 288 -6.06 -8.89 18.31
CA ILE A 288 -6.52 -8.46 19.64
C ILE A 288 -6.81 -9.68 20.54
N THR A 289 -7.28 -10.79 19.98
CA THR A 289 -7.62 -12.01 20.73
C THR A 289 -6.46 -13.00 20.88
N GLY A 290 -5.28 -12.72 20.32
CA GLY A 290 -4.10 -13.60 20.38
C GLY A 290 -4.23 -14.90 19.56
N GLY A 291 -5.06 -14.89 18.51
CA GLY A 291 -5.32 -16.06 17.67
C GLY A 291 -4.56 -16.08 16.35
#